data_AF-A0A4S3LQU9-F1
#
_entry.id   AF-A0A4S3LQU9-F1
#
_cell.length_a   1.000
_cell.length_b   1.000
_cell.length_c   1.000
_cell.angle_alpha   90.00
_cell.angle_beta   90.00
_cell.angle_gamma   90.00
#
_symmetry.space_group_name_H-M   'P 1'
#
loop_
_entity.id
_entity.type
_entity.pdbx_description
1 polymer ?
#
loop_
_entity_poly.entity_id
_entity_poly.type
_entity_poly.pdbx_seq_one_letter_code
_entity_poly.pdbx_strand_id
1 'polypeptide(L)'
;MMIKHLHDNNLLTGLIWEPVETNGNSKNYQQWLNKLRKTQSQLVYTTNNGGLLKGYSEKKFADLEPFAIYVKNEFGDGVYYIRGHEEDDEIYFLIITDDRILSGSDRVVRRCFFDTIILQMKEGEYSHLQINELSQQWLEKIAEKCRQKRINTQKKKRLFALGVVLAGTILLITVIFLLNMMLE
;
A
#
# COMPACT_ATOMS: atom_id res chain seq x y z
N MET A 1 20.63 -2.11 1.49
CA MET A 1 19.81 -1.70 0.32
C MET A 1 18.47 -2.48 0.29
N MET A 2 17.69 -2.48 1.38
CA MET A 2 16.39 -3.19 1.44
C MET A 2 15.20 -2.24 1.32
N ILE A 3 15.29 -1.04 1.89
CA ILE A 3 14.26 0.00 1.77
C ILE A 3 14.12 0.45 0.30
N LYS A 4 15.25 0.71 -0.37
CA LYS A 4 15.27 0.98 -1.81
C LYS A 4 14.69 -0.16 -2.65
N HIS A 5 14.95 -1.41 -2.24
CA HIS A 5 14.41 -2.59 -2.92
C HIS A 5 12.88 -2.65 -2.90
N LEU A 6 12.24 -2.18 -1.82
CA LEU A 6 10.77 -2.04 -1.77
C LEU A 6 10.27 -1.09 -2.87
N HIS A 7 10.88 0.09 -2.93
CA HIS A 7 10.52 1.11 -3.92
C HIS A 7 10.70 0.59 -5.36
N ASP A 8 11.84 -0.04 -5.65
CA ASP A 8 12.17 -0.56 -6.98
C ASP A 8 11.21 -1.68 -7.43
N ASN A 9 10.56 -2.35 -6.48
CA ASN A 9 9.57 -3.41 -6.73
C ASN A 9 8.12 -2.95 -6.55
N ASN A 10 7.86 -1.64 -6.58
CA ASN A 10 6.52 -1.05 -6.46
C ASN A 10 5.79 -1.39 -5.15
N LEU A 11 6.54 -1.75 -4.11
CA LEU A 11 6.02 -1.89 -2.75
C LEU A 11 6.00 -0.52 -2.10
N LEU A 12 4.79 -0.04 -1.84
CA LEU A 12 4.57 1.28 -1.29
C LEU A 12 4.55 1.23 0.23
N THR A 13 5.51 1.92 0.83
CA THR A 13 5.57 2.25 2.25
C THR A 13 5.11 3.69 2.47
N GLY A 14 4.92 4.10 3.72
CA GLY A 14 4.66 5.52 4.02
C GLY A 14 3.19 5.92 3.88
N LEU A 15 2.26 4.97 3.97
CA LEU A 15 0.84 5.32 3.91
C LEU A 15 0.43 6.05 5.20
N ILE A 16 -0.48 6.99 5.05
CA ILE A 16 -1.11 7.65 6.19
C ILE A 16 -2.30 6.80 6.61
N TRP A 17 -2.15 6.06 7.70
CA TRP A 17 -3.21 5.22 8.26
C TRP A 17 -4.15 6.03 9.13
N GLU A 18 -5.46 5.88 8.89
CA GLU A 18 -6.48 6.58 9.65
C GLU A 18 -6.68 5.95 11.03
N PRO A 19 -6.57 6.72 12.13
CA PRO A 19 -6.86 6.19 13.46
C PRO A 19 -8.35 5.92 13.62
N VAL A 20 -8.68 4.88 14.39
CA VAL A 20 -10.09 4.49 14.67
C VAL A 20 -10.76 5.52 15.57
N GLU A 21 -10.05 6.00 16.57
CA GLU A 21 -10.54 7.05 17.45
C GLU A 21 -9.98 8.38 16.99
N THR A 22 -10.89 9.28 16.62
CA THR A 22 -10.55 10.66 16.30
C THR A 22 -11.10 11.65 17.33
N ASN A 23 -11.82 11.13 18.34
CA ASN A 23 -12.37 11.88 19.44
C ASN A 23 -11.23 12.33 20.36
N GLY A 24 -11.03 13.65 20.47
CA GLY A 24 -9.88 14.24 21.18
C GLY A 24 -8.80 14.80 20.25
N ASN A 25 -8.85 14.52 18.95
CA ASN A 25 -7.93 15.13 18.01
C ASN A 25 -8.23 16.62 17.80
N SER A 26 -7.18 17.42 17.66
CA SER A 26 -7.32 18.86 17.45
C SER A 26 -8.14 19.17 16.19
N LYS A 27 -8.81 20.34 16.19
CA LYS A 27 -9.55 20.83 15.01
C LYS A 27 -8.68 20.86 13.75
N ASN A 28 -7.41 21.19 13.89
CA ASN A 28 -6.44 21.22 12.80
C ASN A 28 -6.20 19.82 12.21
N TYR A 29 -6.07 18.80 13.07
CA TYR A 29 -5.91 17.41 12.63
C TYR A 29 -7.12 16.93 11.82
N GLN A 30 -8.34 17.25 12.29
CA GLN A 30 -9.58 16.90 11.58
C GLN A 30 -9.67 17.59 10.21
N GLN A 31 -9.29 18.87 10.13
CA GLN A 31 -9.23 19.59 8.87
C GLN A 31 -8.21 18.97 7.90
N TRP A 32 -7.04 18.58 8.41
CA TRP A 32 -6.01 17.90 7.62
C TRP A 32 -6.48 16.53 7.12
N LEU A 33 -7.08 15.69 7.96
CA LEU A 33 -7.66 14.40 7.54
C LEU A 33 -8.75 14.59 6.47
N ASN A 34 -9.64 15.57 6.64
CA ASN A 34 -10.66 15.87 5.64
C ASN A 34 -10.07 16.31 4.30
N LYS A 35 -8.95 17.04 4.31
CA LYS A 35 -8.21 17.36 3.09
C LYS A 35 -7.62 16.09 2.46
N LEU A 36 -7.02 15.20 3.25
CA LEU A 36 -6.46 13.94 2.74
C LEU A 36 -7.53 13.08 2.06
N ARG A 37 -8.67 12.86 2.72
CA ARG A 37 -9.81 12.09 2.18
C ARG A 37 -10.29 12.56 0.81
N LYS A 38 -10.14 13.86 0.51
CA LYS A 38 -10.59 14.48 -0.75
C LYS A 38 -9.52 14.50 -1.84
N THR A 39 -8.25 14.52 -1.45
CA THR A 39 -7.13 14.83 -2.37
C THR A 39 -6.24 13.63 -2.66
N GLN A 40 -6.26 12.62 -1.79
CA GLN A 40 -5.33 11.50 -1.82
C GLN A 40 -5.99 10.23 -2.34
N SER A 41 -5.18 9.32 -2.87
CA SER A 41 -5.64 7.97 -3.18
C SER A 41 -5.97 7.24 -1.87
N GLN A 42 -7.10 6.55 -1.84
CA GLN A 42 -7.56 5.80 -0.68
C GLN A 42 -7.41 4.29 -0.90
N LEU A 43 -6.84 3.62 0.09
CA LEU A 43 -6.84 2.18 0.26
C LEU A 43 -7.82 1.82 1.37
N VAL A 44 -8.69 0.85 1.13
CA VAL A 44 -9.57 0.27 2.16
C VAL A 44 -9.12 -1.15 2.44
N TYR A 45 -8.98 -1.49 3.72
CA TYR A 45 -8.71 -2.86 4.15
C TYR A 45 -9.67 -3.26 5.26
N THR A 46 -9.92 -4.56 5.35
CA THR A 46 -10.81 -5.15 6.36
C THR A 46 -9.99 -5.73 7.50
N THR A 47 -10.46 -5.54 8.72
CA THR A 47 -10.00 -6.32 9.85
C THR A 47 -10.67 -7.70 9.84
N ASN A 48 -10.14 -8.65 10.60
CA ASN A 48 -10.69 -9.99 10.77
C ASN A 48 -12.13 -9.96 11.33
N ASN A 49 -12.48 -8.91 12.06
CA ASN A 49 -13.82 -8.69 12.61
C ASN A 49 -14.76 -7.95 11.63
N GLY A 50 -14.34 -7.75 10.38
CA GLY A 50 -15.13 -7.06 9.34
C GLY A 50 -15.10 -5.53 9.42
N GLY A 51 -14.28 -4.95 10.30
CA GLY A 51 -14.11 -3.50 10.40
C GLY A 51 -13.39 -2.92 9.17
N LEU A 52 -13.89 -1.82 8.62
CA LEU A 52 -13.28 -1.15 7.47
C LEU A 52 -12.32 -0.04 7.93
N LEU A 53 -11.06 -0.17 7.56
CA LEU A 53 -10.00 0.79 7.86
C LEU A 53 -9.41 1.36 6.58
N LYS A 54 -8.76 2.53 6.70
CA LYS A 54 -8.29 3.31 5.56
C LYS A 54 -6.84 3.71 5.68
N GLY A 55 -6.15 3.68 4.53
CA GLY A 55 -4.83 4.26 4.32
C GLY A 55 -4.86 5.24 3.17
N TYR A 56 -4.06 6.30 3.23
CA TYR A 56 -3.98 7.34 2.20
C TYR A 56 -2.57 7.46 1.63
N SER A 57 -2.48 7.75 0.33
CA SER A 57 -1.23 8.06 -0.36
C SER A 57 -1.41 9.11 -1.45
N GLU A 58 -0.37 9.93 -1.65
CA GLU A 58 -0.24 10.82 -2.82
C GLU A 58 -0.09 10.03 -4.11
N LYS A 59 0.52 8.85 -4.03
CA LYS A 59 0.70 7.97 -5.19
C LYS A 59 -0.57 7.16 -5.42
N LYS A 60 -0.91 6.95 -6.70
CA LYS A 60 -2.05 6.10 -7.08
C LYS A 60 -1.71 4.62 -6.88
N PHE A 61 -2.63 3.87 -6.29
CA PHE A 61 -2.50 2.42 -6.05
C PHE A 61 -2.64 1.54 -7.30
N ALA A 62 -2.85 2.12 -8.49
CA ALA A 62 -3.12 1.36 -9.71
C ALA A 62 -1.98 0.39 -10.09
N ASP A 63 -0.74 0.74 -9.74
CA ASP A 63 0.46 -0.06 -10.01
C ASP A 63 1.37 -0.25 -8.78
N LEU A 64 0.89 0.16 -7.60
CA LEU A 64 1.61 0.14 -6.33
C LEU A 64 0.88 -0.73 -5.32
N GLU A 65 1.60 -1.64 -4.69
CA GLU A 65 1.04 -2.53 -3.68
C GLU A 65 1.44 -2.05 -2.28
N PRO A 66 0.49 -1.80 -1.37
CA PRO A 66 0.79 -1.35 -0.01
C PRO A 66 1.57 -2.40 0.78
N PHE A 67 2.80 -2.08 1.17
CA PHE A 67 3.69 -3.01 1.85
C PHE A 67 3.14 -3.47 3.21
N ALA A 68 2.62 -2.54 4.00
CA ALA A 68 2.09 -2.83 5.33
C ALA A 68 0.93 -3.85 5.32
N ILE A 69 0.16 -3.93 4.23
CA ILE A 69 -0.92 -4.91 4.09
C ILE A 69 -0.36 -6.33 3.94
N TYR A 70 0.76 -6.50 3.24
CA TYR A 70 1.40 -7.82 3.16
C TYR A 70 1.93 -8.28 4.52
N VAL A 71 2.55 -7.36 5.28
CA VAL A 71 3.04 -7.67 6.63
C VAL A 71 1.89 -8.08 7.53
N LYS A 72 0.81 -7.28 7.57
CA LYS A 72 -0.41 -7.57 8.35
C LYS A 72 -0.99 -8.94 8.00
N ASN A 73 -1.17 -9.23 6.72
CA ASN A 73 -1.83 -10.47 6.31
C ASN A 73 -0.98 -11.72 6.53
N GLU A 74 0.35 -11.60 6.53
CA GLU A 74 1.24 -12.75 6.75
C GLU A 74 1.52 -12.98 8.25
N PHE A 75 1.75 -11.91 9.02
CA PHE A 75 2.28 -12.03 10.37
C PHE A 75 1.34 -11.55 11.48
N GLY A 76 0.33 -10.74 11.17
CA GLY A 76 -0.59 -10.19 12.17
C GLY A 76 0.07 -9.19 13.12
N ASP A 77 -0.37 -9.19 14.38
CA ASP A 77 0.04 -8.21 15.39
C ASP A 77 1.53 -8.32 15.75
N GLY A 78 2.20 -7.17 15.85
CA GLY A 78 3.62 -7.08 16.13
C GLY A 78 4.24 -5.76 15.68
N VAL A 79 5.51 -5.57 16.05
CA VAL A 79 6.37 -4.51 15.55
C VAL A 79 7.31 -5.11 14.52
N TYR A 80 7.29 -4.59 13.31
CA TYR A 80 8.08 -5.09 12.19
C TYR A 80 9.03 -4.02 11.71
N TYR A 81 10.28 -4.40 11.43
CA TYR A 81 11.26 -3.45 10.93
C TYR A 81 12.18 -4.03 9.87
N ILE A 82 12.75 -3.14 9.06
CA ILE A 82 13.77 -3.45 8.05
C ILE A 82 14.92 -2.47 8.24
N ARG A 83 16.15 -3.01 8.31
CA ARG A 83 17.36 -2.20 8.36
C ARG A 83 17.70 -1.66 6.97
N GLY A 84 17.98 -0.37 6.89
CA GLY A 84 18.57 0.29 5.73
C GLY A 84 20.04 -0.11 5.52
N HIS A 85 20.75 0.62 4.66
CA HIS A 85 22.20 0.49 4.60
C HIS A 85 22.83 1.03 5.89
N GLU A 86 23.96 0.49 6.33
CA GLU A 86 24.60 0.94 7.57
C GLU A 86 25.01 2.41 7.52
N GLU A 87 25.40 2.90 6.35
CA GLU A 87 25.81 4.29 6.13
C GLU A 87 24.64 5.29 6.16
N ASP A 88 23.42 4.84 5.85
CA ASP A 88 22.24 5.72 5.75
C ASP A 88 21.56 5.94 7.11
N ASP A 89 21.89 5.12 8.12
CA ASP A 89 21.26 5.10 9.46
C ASP A 89 19.72 4.97 9.44
N GLU A 90 19.18 4.38 8.38
CA GLU A 90 17.74 4.27 8.17
C GLU A 90 17.16 2.96 8.71
N ILE A 91 15.96 3.05 9.29
CA ILE A 91 15.12 1.91 9.66
C ILE A 91 13.70 2.20 9.19
N TYR A 92 13.14 1.28 8.41
CA TYR A 92 11.70 1.24 8.20
C TYR A 92 11.05 0.51 9.38
N PHE A 93 9.94 1.02 9.90
CA PHE A 93 9.15 0.32 10.91
C PHE A 93 7.64 0.39 10.66
N LEU A 94 6.95 -0.63 11.16
CA LEU A 94 5.52 -0.83 11.09
C LEU A 94 5.03 -1.42 12.41
N ILE A 95 3.92 -0.92 12.93
CA ILE A 95 3.28 -1.46 14.13
C ILE A 95 1.88 -1.91 13.75
N ILE A 96 1.58 -3.16 14.07
CA ILE A 96 0.26 -3.77 13.88
C ILE A 96 -0.24 -4.23 15.25
N THR A 97 -1.46 -3.83 15.61
CA THR A 97 -2.10 -4.17 16.88
C THR A 97 -3.60 -4.29 16.67
N ASP A 98 -4.23 -5.29 17.29
CA ASP A 98 -5.67 -5.57 17.16
C ASP A 98 -6.12 -5.73 15.70
N ASP A 99 -5.26 -6.31 14.87
CA ASP A 99 -5.44 -6.44 13.42
C ASP A 99 -5.52 -5.09 12.68
N ARG A 100 -4.87 -4.06 13.20
CA ARG A 100 -4.86 -2.69 12.66
C ARG A 100 -3.45 -2.18 12.49
N ILE A 101 -3.21 -1.49 11.38
CA ILE A 101 -1.95 -0.77 11.18
C ILE A 101 -2.03 0.55 11.97
N LEU A 102 -1.08 0.74 12.88
CA LEU A 102 -1.06 1.90 13.76
C LEU A 102 -0.75 3.18 12.98
N SER A 103 -1.57 4.23 13.17
CA SER A 103 -1.31 5.54 12.58
C SER A 103 0.02 6.10 13.06
N GLY A 104 0.83 6.63 12.14
CA GLY A 104 2.17 7.10 12.48
C GLY A 104 3.26 6.02 12.39
N SER A 105 2.89 4.74 12.32
CA SER A 105 3.76 3.67 11.85
C SER A 105 3.70 3.55 10.32
N ASP A 106 4.47 2.65 9.70
CA ASP A 106 4.67 2.54 8.24
C ASP A 106 5.55 3.67 7.68
N ARG A 107 6.78 3.84 8.20
CA ARG A 107 7.69 4.89 7.73
C ARG A 107 9.15 4.54 7.96
N VAL A 108 10.02 5.26 7.24
CA VAL A 108 11.47 5.24 7.45
C VAL A 108 11.85 6.34 8.44
N VAL A 109 12.67 5.99 9.41
CA VAL A 109 13.20 6.87 10.47
C VAL A 109 14.68 6.59 10.69
N ARG A 110 15.35 7.44 11.47
CA ARG A 110 16.72 7.17 11.93
C ARG A 110 16.73 6.05 12.97
N ARG A 111 17.80 5.27 13.01
CA ARG A 111 18.00 4.18 13.98
C ARG A 111 17.82 4.63 15.42
N CYS A 112 18.44 5.75 15.80
CA CYS A 112 18.34 6.28 17.17
C CYS A 112 16.90 6.59 17.59
N PHE A 113 16.07 7.07 16.66
CA PHE A 113 14.66 7.34 16.90
C PHE A 113 13.87 6.03 17.05
N PHE A 114 14.14 5.04 16.19
CA PHE A 114 13.56 3.72 16.31
C PHE A 114 13.91 3.06 17.65
N ASP A 115 15.18 3.05 18.05
CA ASP A 115 15.64 2.47 19.31
C ASP A 115 14.96 3.13 20.52
N THR A 116 14.75 4.45 20.44
CA THR A 116 14.03 5.22 21.48
C THR A 116 12.57 4.80 21.57
N ILE A 117 11.88 4.65 20.42
CA ILE A 117 10.50 4.15 20.38
C ILE A 117 10.44 2.74 20.99
N ILE A 118 11.31 1.83 20.56
CA ILE A 118 11.31 0.45 21.04
C ILE A 118 11.55 0.39 22.56
N LEU A 119 12.44 1.22 23.09
CA LEU A 119 12.67 1.30 24.53
C LEU A 119 11.39 1.74 25.27
N GLN A 120 10.72 2.79 24.79
CA GLN A 120 9.48 3.29 25.38
C GLN A 120 8.33 2.28 25.27
N MET A 121 8.26 1.52 24.18
CA MET A 121 7.21 0.52 23.97
C MET A 121 7.27 -0.62 24.98
N LYS A 122 8.46 -0.99 25.48
CA LYS A 122 8.61 -2.07 26.47
C LYS A 122 7.88 -1.79 27.79
N GLU A 123 7.66 -0.52 28.12
CA GLU A 123 6.98 -0.10 29.35
C GLU A 123 5.57 0.44 29.10
N GLY A 124 5.14 0.47 27.84
CA GLY A 124 3.88 1.09 27.41
C GLY A 124 2.75 0.11 27.08
N GLU A 125 1.70 0.67 26.49
CA GLU A 125 0.49 -0.04 26.01
C GLU A 125 0.82 -1.17 25.02
N TYR A 126 1.90 -1.03 24.25
CA TYR A 126 2.32 -1.97 23.22
C TYR A 126 3.40 -2.97 23.69
N SER A 127 3.64 -3.07 25.01
CA SER A 127 4.69 -3.94 25.59
C SER A 127 4.50 -5.43 25.30
N HIS A 128 3.26 -5.84 25.01
CA HIS A 128 2.90 -7.20 24.65
C HIS A 128 3.26 -7.59 23.20
N LEU A 129 3.56 -6.61 22.33
CA LEU A 129 3.87 -6.86 20.92
C LEU A 129 5.30 -7.38 20.76
N GLN A 130 5.46 -8.45 19.96
CA GLN A 130 6.77 -8.95 19.58
C GLN A 130 7.43 -8.05 18.55
N ILE A 131 8.75 -7.88 18.66
CA ILE A 131 9.56 -7.07 17.74
C ILE A 131 10.30 -8.00 16.79
N ASN A 132 10.02 -7.89 15.50
CA ASN A 132 10.45 -8.81 14.47
C ASN A 132 11.18 -8.07 13.34
N GLU A 133 12.40 -8.51 13.03
CA GLU A 133 13.10 -8.07 11.82
C GLU A 133 12.57 -8.86 10.62
N LEU A 134 12.15 -8.17 9.56
CA LEU A 134 11.67 -8.82 8.35
C LEU A 134 12.84 -9.37 7.53
N SER A 135 12.80 -10.68 7.25
CA SER A 135 13.89 -11.35 6.53
C SER A 135 13.96 -10.92 5.07
N GLN A 136 15.18 -10.84 4.53
CA GLN A 136 15.40 -10.53 3.12
C GLN A 136 14.71 -11.53 2.19
N GLN A 137 14.74 -12.82 2.51
CA GLN A 137 14.10 -13.87 1.72
C GLN A 137 12.58 -13.65 1.59
N TRP A 138 11.93 -13.19 2.66
CA TRP A 138 10.51 -12.88 2.63
C TRP A 138 10.22 -11.64 1.77
N LEU A 139 11.06 -10.61 1.86
CA LEU A 139 10.93 -9.42 1.01
C LEU A 139 11.07 -9.75 -0.48
N GLU A 140 12.04 -10.59 -0.84
CA GLU A 140 12.23 -11.06 -2.22
C GLU A 140 11.00 -11.84 -2.72
N LYS A 141 10.43 -12.71 -1.89
CA LYS A 141 9.21 -13.46 -2.21
C LYS A 141 8.03 -12.51 -2.49
N ILE A 142 7.90 -11.42 -1.74
CA ILE A 142 6.82 -10.46 -1.97
C ILE A 142 7.08 -9.61 -3.20
N ALA A 143 8.31 -9.15 -3.40
CA ALA A 143 8.71 -8.43 -4.60
C ALA A 143 8.35 -9.24 -5.86
N GLU A 144 8.62 -10.55 -5.87
CA GLU A 144 8.25 -11.42 -6.99
C GLU A 144 6.72 -11.58 -7.12
N LYS A 145 5.98 -11.72 -6.02
CA LYS A 145 4.50 -11.71 -6.06
C LYS A 145 3.95 -10.42 -6.70
N CYS A 146 4.49 -9.26 -6.32
CA CYS A 146 4.10 -7.97 -6.87
C CYS A 146 4.44 -7.87 -8.36
N ARG A 147 5.64 -8.31 -8.75
CA ARG A 147 6.07 -8.36 -10.15
C ARG A 147 5.15 -9.25 -10.99
N GLN A 148 4.83 -10.45 -10.51
CA GLN A 148 3.96 -11.38 -11.22
C GLN A 148 2.53 -10.83 -11.36
N LYS A 149 1.99 -10.23 -10.30
CA LYS A 149 0.68 -9.56 -10.34
C LYS A 149 0.66 -8.43 -11.38
N ARG A 150 1.72 -7.62 -11.43
CA ARG A 150 1.87 -6.56 -12.44
C ARG A 150 1.89 -7.10 -13.86
N ILE A 151 2.70 -8.14 -14.13
CA ILE A 151 2.77 -8.77 -15.45
C ILE A 151 1.39 -9.27 -15.87
N ASN A 152 0.68 -9.95 -14.97
CA ASN A 152 -0.66 -10.47 -15.23
C ASN A 152 -1.67 -9.34 -15.52
N THR A 153 -1.65 -8.27 -14.74
CA THR A 153 -2.52 -7.10 -14.95
C THR A 153 -2.22 -6.41 -16.28
N GLN A 154 -0.94 -6.24 -16.64
CA GLN A 154 -0.56 -5.65 -17.93
C GLN A 154 -0.99 -6.51 -19.11
N LYS A 155 -0.84 -7.85 -19.01
CA LYS A 155 -1.34 -8.78 -20.03
C LYS A 155 -2.85 -8.65 -20.21
N LYS A 156 -3.63 -8.61 -19.12
CA LYS A 156 -5.09 -8.41 -19.16
C LYS A 156 -5.47 -7.08 -19.82
N LYS A 157 -4.81 -5.97 -19.44
CA LYS A 157 -5.02 -4.65 -20.05
C LYS A 157 -4.76 -4.65 -21.56
N ARG A 158 -3.68 -5.30 -22.00
CA ARG A 158 -3.34 -5.43 -23.44
C ARG A 158 -4.38 -6.23 -24.21
N LEU A 159 -4.82 -7.38 -23.67
CA LEU A 159 -5.85 -8.21 -24.29
C LEU A 159 -7.18 -7.46 -24.39
N PHE A 160 -7.56 -6.72 -23.34
CA PHE A 160 -8.76 -5.89 -23.36
C PHE A 160 -8.68 -4.79 -24.43
N ALA A 161 -7.55 -4.07 -24.51
CA ALA A 161 -7.35 -3.03 -25.52
C ALA A 161 -7.43 -3.58 -26.95
N LEU A 162 -6.82 -4.74 -27.21
CA LEU A 162 -6.92 -5.43 -28.50
C LEU A 162 -8.39 -5.78 -28.83
N GLY A 163 -9.15 -6.28 -27.86
CA GLY A 163 -10.57 -6.57 -28.03
C GLY A 163 -11.39 -5.33 -28.37
N VAL A 164 -11.14 -4.20 -27.71
CA VAL A 164 -11.81 -2.91 -27.99
C VAL A 164 -11.49 -2.43 -29.41
N VAL A 165 -10.23 -2.51 -29.84
CA VAL A 165 -9.83 -2.12 -31.20
C VAL A 165 -10.54 -2.99 -32.23
N LEU A 166 -10.53 -4.32 -32.06
CA LEU A 166 -11.20 -5.25 -32.97
C LEU A 166 -12.71 -4.97 -33.08
N ALA A 167 -13.40 -4.80 -31.96
CA ALA A 167 -14.82 -4.49 -31.94
C ALA A 167 -15.12 -3.14 -32.62
N GLY A 168 -14.29 -2.13 -32.37
CA GLY A 168 -14.39 -0.83 -33.03
C GLY A 168 -14.22 -0.91 -34.54
N THR A 169 -13.24 -1.68 -35.01
CA THR A 169 -13.01 -1.89 -36.45
C THR A 169 -14.19 -2.60 -37.12
N ILE A 170 -14.74 -3.65 -36.49
CA ILE A 170 -15.91 -4.36 -37.02
C ILE A 170 -17.10 -3.42 -37.12
N LEU A 171 -17.37 -2.63 -36.07
CA LEU A 171 -18.47 -1.68 -36.05
C LEU A 171 -18.33 -0.61 -37.17
N LEU A 172 -17.11 -0.12 -37.38
CA LEU A 172 -16.83 0.87 -38.43
C LEU A 172 -17.05 0.28 -39.83
N ILE A 173 -16.61 -0.96 -40.07
CA ILE A 173 -16.87 -1.68 -41.33
C ILE A 173 -18.37 -1.86 -41.55
N THR A 174 -19.13 -2.25 -40.52
CA THR A 174 -20.59 -2.42 -40.64
C THR A 174 -21.30 -1.10 -40.95
N VAL A 175 -20.85 0.02 -40.36
CA VAL A 175 -21.43 1.33 -40.64
C VAL A 175 -21.15 1.76 -42.07
N ILE A 176 -19.92 1.58 -42.57
CA ILE A 176 -19.57 1.88 -43.97
C ILE A 176 -20.42 1.03 -44.93
N PHE A 177 -20.58 -0.25 -44.65
CA PHE A 177 -21.38 -1.14 -45.48
C PHE A 177 -22.86 -0.69 -45.54
N LEU A 178 -23.45 -0.35 -44.39
CA LEU A 178 -24.82 0.16 -44.33
C LEU A 178 -24.98 1.50 -45.04
N LEU A 179 -24.02 2.41 -44.90
CA LEU A 179 -24.03 3.70 -45.61
C LEU A 179 -23.97 3.52 -47.14
N ASN A 180 -23.12 2.62 -47.62
CA ASN A 180 -23.03 2.31 -49.04
C ASN A 180 -24.36 1.74 -49.58
N MET A 181 -25.00 0.82 -48.85
CA MET A 181 -26.31 0.30 -49.24
C MET A 181 -27.43 1.35 -49.25
N MET A 182 -27.33 2.40 -48.44
CA MET A 182 -28.32 3.47 -48.40
C MET A 182 -28.12 4.55 -49.49
N LEU A 183 -26.94 4.56 -50.11
CA LEU A 183 -26.56 5.52 -51.17
C LEU A 183 -26.76 4.94 -52.58
N GLU A 184 -26.95 3.63 -52.72
CA GLU A 184 -27.41 2.94 -53.93
C GLU A 184 -28.93 2.92 -54.03
#